data_AF-V8CGZ1-F1
#
_entry.id   AF-V8CGZ1-F1
#
_cell.length_a   1.000
_cell.length_b   1.000
_cell.length_c   1.000
_cell.angle_alpha   90.00
_cell.angle_beta   90.00
_cell.angle_gamma   90.00
#
_symmetry.space_group_name_H-M   'P 1'
#
loop_
_entity.id
_entity.type
_entity.pdbx_description
1 polymer ?
#
loop_
_entity_poly.entity_id
_entity_poly.type
_entity_poly.pdbx_seq_one_letter_code
_entity_poly.pdbx_strand_id
1 'polypeptide(L)'
;MRLYTLMISLGKGSVRFMLRVWSALAWKLGVKLPKSYDFFYLSSHGVGHNAMLGFLHHCGVKLNWHFEESGKQRYAHIYQMLLKAKYAKIGGGGGESYAIALSECGFTQKEEFFAAFAKRAPAICLVRDPIGVIKSILNLSGRGGEGVFTLDTPYEQITQVGFGDFTQAPIFWGEASPHLASIATIVEDSSGHIFIQNSLQESLQKVITQTHYIDMQQITSQNAYATMLDLSQKFGFNPPEKDSVIWTTKMFGEINGVLPFSLHIPLSGEASGQVLEVSITLEQYAMWQRGITYLLQDFIKQTPFTNIAITIPSDKAELLSQALLQRLESFMQGFVEALQRRVEYINAHKITEVQVLDFLREHKDVAKKLEAKLDRELAHVVSNRADIVNGWGSYQQFKELCLL
;
A
#
# COMPACT_ATOMS: atom_id res chain seq x y z
N MET A 1 -34.02 -2.26 12.24
CA MET A 1 -34.07 -2.99 13.54
C MET A 1 -34.05 -4.51 13.37
N ARG A 2 -35.00 -5.14 12.66
CA ARG A 2 -35.09 -6.62 12.58
C ARG A 2 -33.85 -7.36 12.02
N LEU A 3 -33.12 -6.79 11.06
CA LEU A 3 -31.92 -7.43 10.48
C LEU A 3 -30.72 -7.43 11.43
N TYR A 4 -30.57 -6.39 12.26
CA TYR A 4 -29.45 -6.23 13.20
C TYR A 4 -29.56 -7.24 14.34
N THR A 5 -30.76 -7.40 14.91
CA THR A 5 -31.06 -8.42 15.92
C THR A 5 -30.82 -9.84 15.39
N LEU A 6 -31.17 -10.10 14.12
CA LEU A 6 -30.91 -11.38 13.46
C LEU A 6 -29.40 -11.63 13.27
N MET A 7 -28.63 -10.62 12.85
CA MET A 7 -27.17 -10.76 12.69
C MET A 7 -26.44 -10.98 14.02
N ILE A 8 -26.93 -10.41 15.13
CA ILE A 8 -26.35 -10.64 16.47
C ILE A 8 -26.61 -12.07 16.96
N SER A 9 -27.77 -12.65 16.61
CA SER A 9 -28.13 -14.02 17.00
C SER A 9 -27.43 -15.12 16.18
N LEU A 10 -26.74 -14.76 15.09
CA LEU A 10 -26.12 -15.69 14.17
C LEU A 10 -24.61 -15.80 14.44
N GLY A 11 -24.07 -17.02 14.39
CA GLY A 11 -22.62 -17.24 14.44
C GLY A 11 -21.88 -16.47 13.34
N LYS A 12 -20.61 -16.12 13.59
CA LYS A 12 -19.77 -15.31 12.68
C LYS A 12 -19.75 -15.85 11.22
N GLY A 13 -19.84 -17.18 11.04
CA GLY A 13 -19.92 -17.83 9.73
C GLY A 13 -21.20 -17.50 8.95
N SER A 14 -22.35 -17.60 9.60
CA SER A 14 -23.67 -17.35 8.99
C SER A 14 -23.86 -15.88 8.59
N VAL A 15 -23.33 -14.94 9.39
CA VAL A 15 -23.36 -13.50 9.06
C VAL A 15 -22.52 -13.21 7.81
N ARG A 16 -21.32 -13.79 7.70
CA ARG A 16 -20.46 -13.62 6.51
C ARG A 16 -21.13 -14.20 5.26
N PHE A 17 -21.73 -15.38 5.35
CA PHE A 17 -22.45 -15.99 4.25
C PHE A 17 -23.61 -15.12 3.77
N MET A 18 -24.46 -14.64 4.68
CA MET A 18 -25.55 -13.74 4.34
C MET A 18 -25.04 -12.47 3.65
N LEU A 19 -24.05 -11.79 4.23
CA LEU A 19 -23.48 -10.56 3.65
C LEU A 19 -23.00 -10.75 2.21
N ARG A 20 -22.40 -11.91 1.89
CA ARG A 20 -22.02 -12.26 0.51
C ARG A 20 -23.24 -12.39 -0.40
N VAL A 21 -24.25 -13.16 0.01
CA VAL A 21 -25.49 -13.34 -0.77
C VAL A 21 -26.19 -12.01 -1.02
N TRP A 22 -26.35 -11.18 0.02
CA TRP A 22 -26.97 -9.86 -0.08
C TRP A 22 -26.22 -8.94 -1.04
N SER A 23 -24.88 -8.89 -0.94
CA SER A 23 -24.07 -8.04 -1.82
C SER A 23 -24.15 -8.48 -3.29
N ALA A 24 -24.18 -9.80 -3.56
CA ALA A 24 -24.34 -10.33 -4.91
C ALA A 24 -25.73 -10.02 -5.50
N LEU A 25 -26.79 -10.12 -4.69
CA LEU A 25 -28.14 -9.77 -5.11
C LEU A 25 -28.28 -8.26 -5.35
N ALA A 26 -27.73 -7.43 -4.45
CA ALA A 26 -27.74 -5.98 -4.56
C ALA A 26 -27.07 -5.51 -5.86
N TRP A 27 -25.93 -6.12 -6.24
CA TRP A 27 -25.29 -5.88 -7.53
C TRP A 27 -26.21 -6.22 -8.71
N LYS A 28 -26.79 -7.43 -8.72
CA LYS A 28 -27.70 -7.87 -9.80
C LYS A 28 -28.92 -6.97 -9.96
N LEU A 29 -29.40 -6.38 -8.87
CA LEU A 29 -30.55 -5.48 -8.84
C LEU A 29 -30.17 -4.00 -9.09
N GLY A 30 -28.90 -3.68 -9.35
CA GLY A 30 -28.45 -2.31 -9.59
C GLY A 30 -28.55 -1.40 -8.36
N VAL A 31 -28.53 -1.97 -7.15
CA VAL A 31 -28.68 -1.22 -5.90
C VAL A 31 -27.45 -0.35 -5.66
N LYS A 32 -27.66 0.93 -5.36
CA LYS A 32 -26.58 1.87 -5.01
C LYS A 32 -25.88 1.46 -3.71
N LEU A 33 -24.60 1.79 -3.60
CA LEU A 33 -23.82 1.56 -2.38
C LEU A 33 -24.44 2.29 -1.17
N PRO A 34 -24.36 1.73 0.06
CA PRO A 34 -24.81 2.42 1.25
C PRO A 34 -24.06 3.75 1.45
N LYS A 35 -24.74 4.77 1.98
CA LYS A 35 -24.22 6.14 2.09
C LYS A 35 -23.34 6.39 3.34
N SER A 36 -22.76 5.35 3.92
CA SER A 36 -22.09 5.39 5.23
C SER A 36 -20.60 5.76 5.16
N TYR A 37 -20.01 5.87 3.96
CA TYR A 37 -18.66 6.43 3.76
C TYR A 37 -18.67 7.95 3.88
N ASP A 38 -17.57 8.53 4.32
CA ASP A 38 -17.42 9.95 4.61
C ASP A 38 -16.65 10.68 3.50
N PHE A 39 -15.68 10.03 2.85
CA PHE A 39 -14.90 10.60 1.74
C PHE A 39 -14.34 9.53 0.79
N PHE A 40 -13.78 9.98 -0.34
CA PHE A 40 -13.01 9.16 -1.27
C PHE A 40 -11.51 9.35 -1.05
N TYR A 41 -10.73 8.29 -1.25
CA TYR A 41 -9.28 8.35 -1.34
C TYR A 41 -8.86 7.85 -2.72
N LEU A 42 -8.41 8.77 -3.57
CA LEU A 42 -8.01 8.53 -4.95
C LEU A 42 -6.48 8.52 -5.04
N SER A 43 -5.94 7.54 -5.76
CA SER A 43 -4.50 7.35 -5.89
C SER A 43 -4.18 6.56 -7.16
N SER A 44 -2.89 6.25 -7.36
CA SER A 44 -2.42 5.30 -8.37
C SER A 44 -1.22 4.53 -7.83
N HIS A 45 -0.68 3.61 -8.62
CA HIS A 45 0.60 3.01 -8.29
C HIS A 45 1.73 4.05 -8.38
N GLY A 46 2.77 3.88 -7.54
CA GLY A 46 3.97 4.72 -7.53
C GLY A 46 3.85 6.11 -6.87
N VAL A 47 2.66 6.54 -6.41
CA VAL A 47 2.50 7.89 -5.78
C VAL A 47 2.60 7.90 -4.26
N GLY A 48 2.93 6.77 -3.62
CA GLY A 48 2.95 6.65 -2.15
C GLY A 48 1.64 6.13 -1.53
N HIS A 49 0.82 5.45 -2.34
CA HIS A 49 -0.50 4.92 -1.97
C HIS A 49 -0.51 4.15 -0.62
N ASN A 50 0.39 3.18 -0.46
CA ASN A 50 0.44 2.33 0.73
C ASN A 50 0.77 3.11 2.01
N ALA A 51 1.61 4.16 1.92
CA ALA A 51 1.94 4.99 3.06
C ALA A 51 0.71 5.78 3.53
N MET A 52 0.02 6.45 2.61
CA MET A 52 -1.21 7.19 2.91
C MET A 52 -2.32 6.28 3.44
N LEU A 53 -2.48 5.06 2.90
CA LEU A 53 -3.42 4.08 3.46
C LEU A 53 -3.09 3.74 4.90
N GLY A 54 -1.81 3.48 5.21
CA GLY A 54 -1.35 3.23 6.58
C GLY A 54 -1.62 4.41 7.51
N PHE A 55 -1.39 5.64 7.05
CA PHE A 55 -1.64 6.86 7.81
C PHE A 55 -3.12 7.06 8.11
N LEU A 56 -3.99 6.93 7.11
CA LEU A 56 -5.44 7.00 7.30
C LEU A 56 -5.92 5.89 8.24
N HIS A 57 -5.41 4.66 8.09
CA HIS A 57 -5.75 3.55 8.97
C HIS A 57 -5.36 3.83 10.43
N HIS A 58 -4.16 4.38 10.64
CA HIS A 58 -3.65 4.74 11.97
C HIS A 58 -4.49 5.86 12.60
N CYS A 59 -5.00 6.80 11.80
CA CYS A 59 -6.00 7.78 12.19
C CYS A 59 -7.44 7.22 12.33
N GLY A 60 -7.60 5.90 12.41
CA GLY A 60 -8.89 5.24 12.65
C GLY A 60 -9.82 5.19 11.44
N VAL A 61 -9.37 5.58 10.25
CA VAL A 61 -10.18 5.52 9.03
C VAL A 61 -10.29 4.06 8.56
N LYS A 62 -11.52 3.59 8.37
CA LYS A 62 -11.81 2.29 7.77
C LYS A 62 -11.87 2.42 6.25
N LEU A 63 -10.97 1.74 5.56
CA LEU A 63 -10.87 1.74 4.11
C LEU A 63 -11.06 0.35 3.55
N ASN A 64 -11.51 0.29 2.30
CA ASN A 64 -11.39 -0.93 1.51
C ASN A 64 -9.95 -1.12 1.03
N TRP A 65 -9.56 -2.38 0.80
CA TRP A 65 -8.35 -2.75 0.08
C TRP A 65 -8.79 -3.42 -1.22
N HIS A 66 -8.37 -2.91 -2.39
CA HIS A 66 -8.80 -3.48 -3.67
C HIS A 66 -7.63 -3.70 -4.62
N PHE A 67 -7.58 -4.93 -5.12
CA PHE A 67 -6.83 -5.35 -6.31
C PHE A 67 -7.69 -6.40 -7.05
N GLU A 68 -9.01 -6.15 -7.14
CA GLU A 68 -9.96 -7.10 -7.73
C GLU A 68 -10.18 -6.77 -9.21
N GLU A 69 -10.26 -7.79 -10.06
CA GLU A 69 -10.36 -7.63 -11.53
C GLU A 69 -11.79 -7.30 -12.01
N SER A 70 -12.81 -7.37 -11.14
CA SER A 70 -14.20 -7.05 -11.50
C SER A 70 -14.87 -6.02 -10.59
N GLY A 71 -15.66 -5.15 -11.22
CA GLY A 71 -16.52 -4.17 -10.56
C GLY A 71 -17.50 -4.81 -9.58
N LYS A 72 -18.00 -6.01 -9.89
CA LYS A 72 -18.86 -6.79 -8.98
C LYS A 72 -18.16 -7.16 -7.67
N GLN A 73 -16.93 -7.66 -7.72
CA GLN A 73 -16.17 -8.00 -6.51
C GLN A 73 -15.87 -6.76 -5.68
N ARG A 74 -15.40 -5.69 -6.33
CA ARG A 74 -15.17 -4.38 -5.70
C ARG A 74 -16.44 -3.88 -5.00
N TYR A 75 -17.56 -3.86 -5.72
CA TYR A 75 -18.86 -3.49 -5.17
C TYR A 75 -19.21 -4.34 -3.95
N ALA A 76 -19.06 -5.67 -4.03
CA ALA A 76 -19.45 -6.56 -2.95
C ALA A 76 -18.65 -6.29 -1.66
N HIS A 77 -17.34 -6.09 -1.78
CA HIS A 77 -16.48 -5.77 -0.65
C HIS A 77 -16.83 -4.41 -0.03
N ILE A 78 -16.99 -3.37 -0.84
CA ILE A 78 -17.39 -2.04 -0.37
C ILE A 78 -18.78 -2.11 0.28
N TYR A 79 -19.75 -2.75 -0.38
CA TYR A 79 -21.11 -2.87 0.13
C TYR A 79 -21.14 -3.51 1.53
N GLN A 80 -20.38 -4.59 1.73
CA GLN A 80 -20.28 -5.25 3.04
C GLN A 80 -19.61 -4.37 4.10
N MET A 81 -18.54 -3.66 3.76
CA MET A 81 -17.89 -2.70 4.65
C MET A 81 -18.87 -1.60 5.08
N LEU A 82 -19.57 -1.00 4.12
CA LEU A 82 -20.48 0.12 4.35
C LEU A 82 -21.76 -0.31 5.08
N LEU A 83 -22.25 -1.53 4.87
CA LEU A 83 -23.33 -2.07 5.68
C LEU A 83 -22.91 -2.22 7.14
N LYS A 84 -21.72 -2.77 7.42
CA LYS A 84 -21.19 -2.86 8.80
C LYS A 84 -21.09 -1.47 9.43
N ALA A 85 -20.55 -0.50 8.71
CA ALA A 85 -20.47 0.90 9.14
C ALA A 85 -21.84 1.48 9.52
N LYS A 86 -22.85 1.24 8.67
CA LYS A 86 -24.22 1.70 8.92
C LYS A 86 -24.80 1.11 10.21
N TYR A 87 -24.57 -0.17 10.47
CA TYR A 87 -25.09 -0.83 11.66
C TYR A 87 -24.33 -0.47 12.93
N ALA A 88 -23.02 -0.26 12.85
CA ALA A 88 -22.23 0.26 13.99
C ALA A 88 -22.76 1.62 14.46
N LYS A 89 -23.01 2.55 13.52
CA LYS A 89 -23.57 3.88 13.81
C LYS A 89 -24.98 3.81 14.45
N ILE A 90 -25.80 2.82 14.11
CA ILE A 90 -27.15 2.63 14.70
C ILE A 90 -27.08 2.10 16.14
N GLY A 91 -26.07 1.28 16.48
CA GLY A 91 -25.91 0.65 17.79
C GLY A 91 -25.25 1.53 18.86
N GLY A 92 -25.15 2.84 18.65
CA GLY A 92 -24.46 3.76 19.57
C GLY A 92 -22.93 3.79 19.44
N GLY A 93 -22.35 2.97 18.56
CA GLY A 93 -20.94 3.05 18.16
C GLY A 93 -20.74 4.14 17.10
N GLY A 94 -20.74 5.41 17.52
CA GLY A 94 -20.42 6.56 16.66
C GLY A 94 -18.97 7.01 16.89
N GLY A 95 -18.22 7.24 15.81
CA GLY A 95 -16.85 7.80 15.88
C GLY A 95 -15.89 7.32 14.78
N GLU A 96 -16.21 6.22 14.09
CA GLU A 96 -15.35 5.73 13.00
C GLU A 96 -15.65 6.46 11.67
N SER A 97 -14.58 6.92 11.02
CA SER A 97 -14.62 7.46 9.65
C SER A 97 -14.41 6.35 8.63
N TYR A 98 -15.15 6.39 7.54
CA TYR A 98 -15.07 5.40 6.46
C TYR A 98 -14.69 6.09 5.15
N ALA A 99 -13.72 5.54 4.43
CA ALA A 99 -13.29 6.07 3.15
C ALA A 99 -13.27 5.00 2.05
N ILE A 100 -13.57 5.43 0.83
CA ILE A 100 -13.51 4.57 -0.35
C ILE A 100 -12.16 4.79 -1.05
N ALA A 101 -11.26 3.82 -0.93
CA ALA A 101 -9.95 3.84 -1.59
C ALA A 101 -10.06 3.31 -3.03
N LEU A 102 -9.53 4.06 -3.99
CA LEU A 102 -9.53 3.71 -5.41
C LEU A 102 -8.16 4.03 -6.02
N SER A 103 -7.50 3.00 -6.55
CA SER A 103 -6.14 3.06 -7.08
C SER A 103 -5.98 2.38 -8.45
N GLU A 104 -7.08 1.90 -9.05
CA GLU A 104 -7.09 1.21 -10.34
C GLU A 104 -8.29 1.65 -11.19
N CYS A 105 -8.11 1.61 -12.52
CA CYS A 105 -9.14 1.89 -13.53
C CYS A 105 -9.25 0.81 -14.63
N GLY A 106 -8.34 -0.17 -14.71
CA GLY A 106 -8.34 -1.23 -15.72
C GLY A 106 -9.02 -2.52 -15.28
N PHE A 107 -10.28 -2.45 -14.82
CA PHE A 107 -11.05 -3.61 -14.38
C PHE A 107 -12.38 -3.75 -15.14
N THR A 108 -12.93 -4.97 -15.16
CA THR A 108 -14.19 -5.27 -15.86
C THR A 108 -15.41 -4.67 -15.13
N GLN A 109 -16.48 -4.32 -15.85
CA GLN A 109 -17.72 -3.75 -15.27
C GLN A 109 -17.49 -2.41 -14.55
N LYS A 110 -16.60 -1.59 -15.12
CA LYS A 110 -16.15 -0.32 -14.55
C LYS A 110 -17.28 0.71 -14.49
N GLU A 111 -18.02 0.87 -15.57
CA GLU A 111 -19.11 1.83 -15.65
C GLU A 111 -20.22 1.50 -14.64
N GLU A 112 -20.62 0.23 -14.52
CA GLU A 112 -21.63 -0.21 -13.56
C GLU A 112 -21.16 -0.02 -12.11
N PHE A 113 -19.88 -0.28 -11.86
CA PHE A 113 -19.27 -0.06 -10.56
C PHE A 113 -19.32 1.42 -10.15
N PHE A 114 -18.83 2.32 -11.01
CA PHE A 114 -18.86 3.75 -10.69
C PHE A 114 -20.28 4.32 -10.63
N ALA A 115 -21.20 3.79 -11.44
CA ALA A 115 -22.61 4.13 -11.36
C ALA A 115 -23.25 3.73 -10.02
N ALA A 116 -22.67 2.80 -9.25
CA ALA A 116 -23.20 2.39 -7.96
C ALA A 116 -23.03 3.43 -6.84
N PHE A 117 -22.12 4.40 -6.99
CA PHE A 117 -21.96 5.50 -6.03
C PHE A 117 -23.10 6.51 -6.15
N ALA A 118 -23.66 6.93 -5.01
CA ALA A 118 -24.79 7.86 -4.98
C ALA A 118 -24.68 8.95 -3.91
N LYS A 119 -23.81 8.78 -2.89
CA LYS A 119 -23.57 9.84 -1.91
C LYS A 119 -22.50 10.78 -2.46
N ARG A 120 -22.79 12.09 -2.37
CA ARG A 120 -21.80 13.12 -2.64
C ARG A 120 -20.84 13.23 -1.45
N ALA A 121 -19.54 13.27 -1.70
CA ALA A 121 -18.50 13.34 -0.67
C ALA A 121 -17.21 14.00 -1.19
N PRO A 122 -16.39 14.60 -0.31
CA PRO A 122 -15.08 15.12 -0.73
C PRO A 122 -14.11 13.97 -1.01
N ALA A 123 -13.01 14.28 -1.69
CA ALA A 123 -11.96 13.33 -2.04
C ALA A 123 -10.59 13.85 -1.58
N ILE A 124 -9.74 12.95 -1.10
CA ILE A 124 -8.29 13.14 -1.04
C ILE A 124 -7.72 12.52 -2.33
N CYS A 125 -6.89 13.24 -3.07
CA CYS A 125 -6.23 12.72 -4.27
C CYS A 125 -4.71 12.81 -4.13
N LEU A 126 -4.04 11.67 -4.04
CA LEU A 126 -2.59 11.61 -3.94
C LEU A 126 -1.95 11.69 -5.33
N VAL A 127 -0.99 12.61 -5.49
CA VAL A 127 -0.27 12.88 -6.74
C VAL A 127 1.24 12.91 -6.49
N ARG A 128 2.01 12.77 -7.56
CA ARG A 128 3.48 12.78 -7.53
C ARG A 128 3.99 13.23 -8.89
N ASP A 129 5.19 13.79 -8.92
CA ASP A 129 5.97 13.97 -10.15
C ASP A 129 5.95 12.67 -10.99
N PRO A 130 5.44 12.71 -12.24
CA PRO A 130 5.29 11.51 -13.07
C PRO A 130 6.60 10.81 -13.43
N ILE A 131 7.72 11.53 -13.53
CA ILE A 131 9.04 10.91 -13.71
C ILE A 131 9.45 10.20 -12.42
N GLY A 132 9.13 10.81 -11.27
CA GLY A 132 9.25 10.18 -9.96
C GLY A 132 8.40 8.92 -9.80
N VAL A 133 7.22 8.85 -10.41
CA VAL A 133 6.37 7.64 -10.46
C VAL A 133 7.07 6.53 -11.22
N ILE A 134 7.53 6.80 -12.45
CA ILE A 134 8.24 5.81 -13.30
C ILE A 134 9.46 5.26 -12.56
N LYS A 135 10.31 6.17 -12.04
CA LYS A 135 11.48 5.80 -11.23
C LYS A 135 11.12 4.89 -10.06
N SER A 136 10.04 5.22 -9.36
CA SER A 136 9.61 4.46 -8.18
C SER A 136 9.20 3.04 -8.54
N ILE A 137 8.58 2.84 -9.71
CA ILE A 137 8.12 1.53 -10.19
C ILE A 137 9.31 0.70 -10.68
N LEU A 138 10.21 1.30 -11.46
CA LEU A 138 11.43 0.64 -11.94
C LEU A 138 12.29 0.08 -10.80
N ASN A 139 12.36 0.82 -9.69
CA ASN A 139 13.17 0.43 -8.54
C ASN A 139 12.44 -0.51 -7.56
N LEU A 140 11.26 -1.03 -7.91
CA LEU A 140 10.61 -2.06 -7.11
C LEU A 140 11.49 -3.30 -7.09
N SER A 141 11.70 -3.81 -5.89
CA SER A 141 12.39 -5.08 -5.65
C SER A 141 11.52 -5.99 -4.81
N GLY A 142 11.69 -7.28 -5.01
CA GLY A 142 10.89 -8.31 -4.36
C GLY A 142 11.61 -9.65 -4.31
N ARG A 143 11.09 -10.53 -3.45
CA ARG A 143 11.49 -11.94 -3.38
C ARG A 143 10.65 -12.75 -4.36
N GLY A 144 11.30 -13.61 -5.15
CA GLY A 144 10.63 -14.71 -5.82
C GLY A 144 10.52 -15.91 -4.88
N GLY A 145 9.32 -16.19 -4.36
CA GLY A 145 9.06 -17.36 -3.50
C GLY A 145 8.63 -17.02 -2.07
N GLU A 146 8.36 -18.06 -1.28
CA GLU A 146 7.90 -17.92 0.11
C GLU A 146 9.00 -17.34 1.02
N GLY A 147 8.59 -16.47 1.94
CA GLY A 147 9.48 -15.92 2.97
C GLY A 147 9.54 -16.81 4.20
N VAL A 148 9.90 -18.09 4.06
CA VAL A 148 10.00 -19.04 5.17
C VAL A 148 11.40 -19.64 5.21
N PHE A 149 12.10 -19.46 6.33
CA PHE A 149 13.50 -19.83 6.49
C PHE A 149 13.74 -20.54 7.83
N THR A 150 14.96 -21.01 8.05
CA THR A 150 15.40 -21.58 9.33
C THR A 150 16.59 -20.80 9.86
N LEU A 151 17.00 -21.04 11.10
CA LEU A 151 18.21 -20.41 11.67
C LEU A 151 19.50 -20.83 10.94
N ASP A 152 19.47 -21.94 10.20
CA ASP A 152 20.62 -22.45 9.44
C ASP A 152 20.60 -21.99 7.97
N THR A 153 19.56 -21.25 7.56
CA THR A 153 19.48 -20.72 6.19
C THR A 153 20.55 -19.63 5.99
N PRO A 154 21.36 -19.71 4.92
CA PRO A 154 22.35 -18.68 4.61
C PRO A 154 21.71 -17.28 4.48
N TYR A 155 22.32 -16.27 5.09
CA TYR A 155 21.77 -14.90 5.10
C TYR A 155 21.62 -14.31 3.70
N GLU A 156 22.51 -14.66 2.78
CA GLU A 156 22.46 -14.26 1.37
C GLU A 156 21.17 -14.75 0.71
N GLN A 157 20.71 -15.96 1.02
CA GLN A 157 19.44 -16.50 0.49
C GLN A 157 18.24 -15.72 1.06
N ILE A 158 18.29 -15.33 2.33
CA ILE A 158 17.23 -14.55 2.97
C ILE A 158 17.19 -13.13 2.40
N THR A 159 18.35 -12.51 2.15
CA THR A 159 18.45 -11.13 1.66
C THR A 159 18.38 -11.01 0.14
N GLN A 160 18.40 -12.12 -0.61
CA GLN A 160 18.32 -12.14 -2.06
C GLN A 160 16.93 -11.69 -2.55
N VAL A 161 16.85 -10.44 -2.99
CA VAL A 161 15.66 -9.83 -3.59
C VAL A 161 16.05 -9.19 -4.90
N GLY A 162 15.36 -9.48 -5.99
CA GLY A 162 15.70 -8.93 -7.30
C GLY A 162 14.87 -7.70 -7.65
N PHE A 163 15.33 -6.91 -8.60
CA PHE A 163 14.48 -5.91 -9.26
C PHE A 163 13.47 -6.62 -10.17
N GLY A 164 12.34 -5.96 -10.41
CA GLY A 164 11.32 -6.43 -11.35
C GLY A 164 11.68 -6.07 -12.79
N ASP A 165 11.56 -7.03 -13.70
CA ASP A 165 11.56 -6.81 -15.13
C ASP A 165 10.11 -6.73 -15.64
N PHE A 166 9.67 -5.51 -15.96
CA PHE A 166 8.31 -5.24 -16.44
C PHE A 166 8.19 -5.40 -17.96
N THR A 167 9.25 -5.80 -18.67
CA THR A 167 9.14 -6.18 -20.08
C THR A 167 8.52 -7.57 -20.26
N GLN A 168 8.47 -8.36 -19.18
CA GLN A 168 7.93 -9.71 -19.15
C GLN A 168 6.51 -9.75 -18.56
N ALA A 169 5.70 -10.69 -19.05
CA ALA A 169 4.36 -10.98 -18.54
C ALA A 169 4.22 -12.49 -18.27
N PRO A 170 4.12 -12.95 -16.99
CA PRO A 170 4.14 -12.15 -15.75
C PRO A 170 5.48 -11.47 -15.47
N ILE A 171 5.48 -10.46 -14.59
CA ILE A 171 6.71 -9.74 -14.18
C ILE A 171 7.72 -10.74 -13.62
N PHE A 172 8.94 -10.71 -14.16
CA PHE A 172 10.04 -11.50 -13.63
C PHE A 172 10.72 -10.77 -12.46
N TRP A 173 10.89 -11.45 -11.34
CA TRP A 173 11.55 -10.92 -10.15
C TRP A 173 12.85 -11.67 -9.92
N GLY A 174 13.96 -10.95 -9.84
CA GLY A 174 15.27 -11.61 -9.71
C GLY A 174 16.42 -10.84 -10.33
N GLU A 175 16.13 -9.75 -11.05
CA GLU A 175 17.15 -8.99 -11.76
C GLU A 175 18.17 -8.38 -10.81
N ALA A 176 19.44 -8.41 -11.23
CA ALA A 176 20.53 -7.78 -10.49
C ALA A 176 20.40 -6.25 -10.47
N SER A 177 19.82 -5.67 -11.52
CA SER A 177 19.63 -4.24 -11.67
C SER A 177 18.25 -3.92 -12.29
N PRO A 178 17.65 -2.76 -11.99
CA PRO A 178 16.44 -2.33 -12.66
C PRO A 178 16.62 -2.24 -14.19
N HIS A 179 15.62 -2.65 -14.96
CA HIS A 179 15.71 -2.62 -16.42
C HIS A 179 15.10 -1.34 -17.01
N LEU A 180 15.92 -0.43 -17.56
CA LEU A 180 15.44 0.82 -18.18
C LEU A 180 14.41 0.61 -19.30
N ALA A 181 14.50 -0.47 -20.08
CA ALA A 181 13.54 -0.77 -21.14
C ALA A 181 12.11 -0.96 -20.60
N SER A 182 11.94 -1.28 -19.31
CA SER A 182 10.65 -1.33 -18.63
C SER A 182 9.91 0.02 -18.66
N ILE A 183 10.59 1.15 -18.92
CA ILE A 183 9.93 2.45 -19.09
C ILE A 183 8.86 2.39 -20.18
N ALA A 184 9.14 1.73 -21.31
CA ALA A 184 8.18 1.61 -22.40
C ALA A 184 6.90 0.89 -21.95
N THR A 185 7.03 -0.22 -21.20
CA THR A 185 5.87 -0.95 -20.65
C THR A 185 5.11 -0.13 -19.62
N ILE A 186 5.82 0.58 -18.73
CA ILE A 186 5.22 1.45 -17.70
C ILE A 186 4.43 2.60 -18.35
N VAL A 187 4.94 3.17 -19.44
CA VAL A 187 4.26 4.24 -20.19
C VAL A 187 3.01 3.71 -20.87
N GLU A 188 3.08 2.51 -21.46
CA GLU A 188 1.92 1.87 -22.09
C GLU A 188 0.81 1.61 -21.05
N ASP A 189 1.17 1.15 -19.85
CA ASP A 189 0.25 0.86 -18.73
C ASP A 189 -1.06 0.20 -19.19
N SER A 190 -0.95 -0.95 -19.84
CA SER A 190 -2.10 -1.74 -20.29
C SER A 190 -3.02 -2.16 -19.14
N SER A 191 -2.52 -2.12 -17.90
CA SER A 191 -3.28 -2.44 -16.69
C SER A 191 -4.18 -1.31 -16.19
N GLY A 192 -3.98 -0.06 -16.62
CA GLY A 192 -4.76 1.08 -16.15
C GLY A 192 -4.61 1.31 -14.65
N HIS A 193 -3.39 1.22 -14.14
CA HIS A 193 -3.03 1.34 -12.73
C HIS A 193 -2.09 2.52 -12.44
N ILE A 194 -1.55 3.14 -13.49
CA ILE A 194 -0.53 4.19 -13.41
C ILE A 194 -1.02 5.41 -14.19
N PHE A 195 -0.90 6.60 -13.59
CA PHE A 195 -1.46 7.84 -14.16
C PHE A 195 -2.96 7.67 -14.48
N ILE A 196 -3.79 7.59 -13.45
CA ILE A 196 -5.23 7.38 -13.58
C ILE A 196 -6.06 8.40 -12.80
N GLN A 197 -5.40 9.43 -12.26
CA GLN A 197 -6.01 10.38 -11.36
C GLN A 197 -7.14 11.13 -12.04
N ASN A 198 -6.95 11.63 -13.27
CA ASN A 198 -8.03 12.29 -13.98
C ASN A 198 -9.12 11.29 -14.40
N SER A 199 -8.75 10.10 -14.84
CA SER A 199 -9.71 9.02 -15.13
C SER A 199 -10.63 8.69 -13.94
N LEU A 200 -10.10 8.68 -12.71
CA LEU A 200 -10.88 8.51 -11.49
C LEU A 200 -11.79 9.72 -11.20
N GLN A 201 -11.29 10.95 -11.40
CA GLN A 201 -12.09 12.17 -11.25
C GLN A 201 -13.28 12.16 -12.21
N GLU A 202 -13.07 11.85 -13.49
CA GLU A 202 -14.12 11.78 -14.51
C GLU A 202 -15.17 10.73 -14.17
N SER A 203 -14.73 9.56 -13.71
CA SER A 203 -15.62 8.44 -13.32
C SER A 203 -16.50 8.79 -12.11
N LEU A 204 -16.02 9.68 -11.22
CA LEU A 204 -16.70 10.08 -9.99
C LEU A 204 -17.20 11.52 -10.00
N GLN A 205 -17.15 12.22 -11.13
CA GLN A 205 -17.45 13.66 -11.25
C GLN A 205 -18.84 14.05 -10.70
N LYS A 206 -19.80 13.12 -10.74
CA LYS A 206 -21.17 13.34 -10.25
C LYS A 206 -21.29 13.27 -8.73
N VAL A 207 -20.33 12.64 -8.05
CA VAL A 207 -20.36 12.35 -6.61
C VAL A 207 -19.24 13.04 -5.84
N ILE A 208 -18.12 13.39 -6.45
CA ILE A 208 -17.10 14.19 -5.78
C ILE A 208 -17.61 15.63 -5.59
N THR A 209 -17.52 16.14 -4.37
CA THR A 209 -17.89 17.54 -4.07
C THR A 209 -16.71 18.49 -4.16
N GLN A 210 -15.53 18.00 -3.77
CA GLN A 210 -14.28 18.74 -3.74
C GLN A 210 -13.12 17.74 -3.73
N THR A 211 -12.04 18.06 -4.43
CA THR A 211 -10.81 17.26 -4.40
C THR A 211 -9.71 18.02 -3.67
N HIS A 212 -9.15 17.39 -2.64
CA HIS A 212 -7.97 17.85 -1.91
C HIS A 212 -6.74 17.10 -2.41
N TYR A 213 -5.94 17.77 -3.24
CA TYR A 213 -4.70 17.20 -3.74
C TYR A 213 -3.58 17.24 -2.72
N ILE A 214 -2.93 16.10 -2.54
CA ILE A 214 -1.77 15.92 -1.69
C ILE A 214 -0.63 15.45 -2.58
N ASP A 215 0.47 16.19 -2.58
CA ASP A 215 1.70 15.76 -3.23
C ASP A 215 2.43 14.72 -2.37
N MET A 216 3.11 13.76 -3.00
CA MET A 216 3.89 12.74 -2.30
C MET A 216 4.92 13.34 -1.34
N GLN A 217 5.50 14.51 -1.65
CA GLN A 217 6.43 15.21 -0.74
C GLN A 217 5.79 15.66 0.56
N GLN A 218 4.46 15.81 0.60
CA GLN A 218 3.73 16.17 1.83
C GLN A 218 3.52 14.97 2.76
N ILE A 219 3.75 13.74 2.29
CA ILE A 219 3.65 12.53 3.10
C ILE A 219 5.00 11.88 3.41
N THR A 220 6.09 12.62 3.25
CA THR A 220 7.43 12.21 3.69
C THR A 220 7.55 12.25 5.21
N SER A 221 8.62 11.67 5.76
CA SER A 221 8.80 11.59 7.21
C SER A 221 8.87 12.95 7.91
N GLN A 222 9.20 14.02 7.18
CA GLN A 222 9.25 15.39 7.70
C GLN A 222 7.86 16.04 7.76
N ASN A 223 6.94 15.64 6.88
CA ASN A 223 5.68 16.36 6.63
C ASN A 223 4.43 15.55 7.01
N ALA A 224 4.52 14.21 7.08
CA ALA A 224 3.39 13.30 7.22
C ALA A 224 2.47 13.66 8.40
N TYR A 225 3.03 13.90 9.59
CA TYR A 225 2.24 14.26 10.77
C TYR A 225 1.41 15.54 10.55
N ALA A 226 2.06 16.60 10.07
CA ALA A 226 1.41 17.90 9.85
C ALA A 226 0.31 17.79 8.77
N THR A 227 0.58 17.06 7.69
CA THR A 227 -0.40 16.81 6.63
C THR A 227 -1.58 15.98 7.14
N MET A 228 -1.34 14.94 7.93
CA MET A 228 -2.43 14.14 8.50
C MET A 228 -3.24 14.90 9.54
N LEU A 229 -2.62 15.82 10.28
CA LEU A 229 -3.31 16.71 11.22
C LEU A 229 -4.26 17.66 10.47
N ASP A 230 -3.78 18.31 9.41
CA ASP A 230 -4.61 19.16 8.54
C ASP A 230 -5.76 18.38 7.90
N LEU A 231 -5.49 17.18 7.37
CA LEU A 231 -6.51 16.31 6.79
C LEU A 231 -7.54 15.86 7.83
N SER A 232 -7.13 15.56 9.06
CA SER A 232 -8.06 15.14 10.14
C SER A 232 -9.08 16.24 10.44
N GLN A 233 -8.66 17.51 10.41
CA GLN A 233 -9.53 18.66 10.62
C GLN A 233 -10.49 18.87 9.43
N LYS A 234 -10.00 18.71 8.19
CA LYS A 234 -10.80 18.89 6.97
C LYS A 234 -11.85 17.78 6.78
N PHE A 235 -11.49 16.54 7.11
CA PHE A 235 -12.31 15.35 6.83
C PHE A 235 -12.99 14.76 8.07
N GLY A 236 -12.70 15.27 9.27
CA GLY A 236 -13.37 14.89 10.51
C GLY A 236 -13.06 13.47 10.99
N PHE A 237 -11.87 12.95 10.68
CA PHE A 237 -11.37 11.69 11.24
C PHE A 237 -10.45 11.95 12.44
N ASN A 238 -10.02 10.90 13.16
CA ASN A 238 -9.24 11.10 14.39
C ASN A 238 -7.89 11.76 14.10
N PRO A 239 -7.45 12.74 14.91
CA PRO A 239 -6.16 13.38 14.72
C PRO A 239 -5.01 12.36 14.83
N PRO A 240 -3.90 12.57 14.12
CA PRO A 240 -2.72 11.71 14.24
C PRO A 240 -2.13 11.79 15.66
N GLU A 241 -1.66 10.65 16.18
CA GLU A 241 -0.93 10.58 17.45
C GLU A 241 0.49 11.11 17.27
N LYS A 242 0.86 12.16 18.01
CA LYS A 242 2.12 12.90 17.78
C LYS A 242 3.39 12.04 17.82
N ASP A 243 3.47 11.11 18.76
CA ASP A 243 4.70 10.35 19.04
C ASP A 243 4.75 8.98 18.33
N SER A 244 3.83 8.74 17.39
CA SER A 244 3.79 7.48 16.65
C SER A 244 4.92 7.39 15.61
N VAL A 245 5.63 6.26 15.64
CA VAL A 245 6.76 5.96 14.74
C VAL A 245 6.35 5.89 13.27
N ILE A 246 5.06 5.68 12.98
CA ILE A 246 4.55 5.58 11.61
C ILE A 246 4.81 6.86 10.80
N TRP A 247 4.88 8.03 11.45
CA TRP A 247 5.08 9.31 10.77
C TRP A 247 6.52 9.51 10.30
N THR A 248 7.48 8.92 11.00
CA THR A 248 8.91 9.05 10.67
C THR A 248 9.45 7.83 9.92
N THR A 249 8.71 6.72 9.92
CA THR A 249 9.09 5.48 9.27
C THR A 249 8.88 5.53 7.76
N LYS A 250 9.89 5.07 7.01
CA LYS A 250 9.76 4.83 5.58
C LYS A 250 8.91 3.59 5.35
N MET A 251 7.63 3.79 5.05
CA MET A 251 6.64 2.72 4.83
C MET A 251 7.01 1.78 3.66
N PHE A 252 7.70 2.30 2.65
CA PHE A 252 8.15 1.52 1.49
C PHE A 252 9.59 1.87 1.13
N GLY A 253 10.52 0.97 1.46
CA GLY A 253 11.95 1.17 1.27
C GLY A 253 12.69 -0.06 0.76
N GLU A 254 14.01 -0.02 0.88
CA GLU A 254 14.97 -0.99 0.36
C GLU A 254 14.79 -2.38 1.01
N ILE A 255 14.25 -2.40 2.22
CA ILE A 255 14.05 -3.61 3.03
C ILE A 255 12.69 -4.27 2.76
N ASN A 256 11.75 -3.60 2.07
CA ASN A 256 10.42 -4.15 1.78
C ASN A 256 10.44 -5.32 0.80
N GLY A 257 11.47 -5.44 -0.03
CA GLY A 257 11.64 -6.63 -0.85
C GLY A 257 12.02 -7.85 -0.01
N VAL A 258 12.72 -7.63 1.12
CA VAL A 258 13.29 -8.68 1.98
C VAL A 258 12.29 -9.10 3.05
N LEU A 259 11.57 -8.13 3.63
CA LEU A 259 10.61 -8.32 4.71
C LEU A 259 9.16 -8.27 4.21
N PRO A 260 8.22 -9.03 4.80
CA PRO A 260 8.40 -9.91 5.95
C PRO A 260 8.94 -11.29 5.57
N PHE A 261 9.50 -12.01 6.56
CA PHE A 261 9.72 -13.45 6.48
C PHE A 261 9.51 -14.09 7.86
N SER A 262 9.33 -15.42 7.89
CA SER A 262 9.18 -16.23 9.08
C SER A 262 10.38 -17.17 9.24
N LEU A 263 10.90 -17.29 10.46
CA LEU A 263 11.83 -18.34 10.84
C LEU A 263 11.05 -19.51 11.46
N HIS A 264 11.18 -20.67 10.87
CA HIS A 264 10.67 -21.93 11.40
C HIS A 264 11.77 -22.59 12.21
N ILE A 265 11.58 -22.63 13.53
CA ILE A 265 12.55 -23.18 14.46
C ILE A 265 12.00 -24.48 15.04
N PRO A 266 12.58 -25.64 14.70
CA PRO A 266 12.23 -26.91 15.33
C PRO A 266 12.54 -26.85 16.82
N LEU A 267 11.55 -27.17 17.65
CA LEU A 267 11.76 -27.27 19.10
C LEU A 267 12.31 -28.67 19.39
N SER A 268 13.59 -28.74 19.80
CA SER A 268 14.23 -30.01 20.16
C SER A 268 13.62 -30.55 21.45
N GLY A 269 12.97 -31.72 21.42
CA GLY A 269 12.49 -32.35 22.65
C GLY A 269 11.49 -33.48 22.50
N GLU A 270 10.67 -33.57 21.45
CA GLU A 270 9.70 -34.66 21.32
C GLU A 270 9.47 -35.07 19.87
N ALA A 271 9.01 -36.29 19.68
CA ALA A 271 8.52 -36.85 18.41
C ALA A 271 7.28 -36.11 17.83
N SER A 272 7.01 -34.88 18.27
CA SER A 272 5.79 -34.10 18.04
C SER A 272 5.81 -33.28 16.75
N GLY A 273 6.98 -33.04 16.15
CA GLY A 273 7.11 -32.22 14.94
C GLY A 273 6.73 -30.74 15.14
N GLN A 274 6.74 -30.24 16.38
CA GLN A 274 6.39 -28.85 16.67
C GLN A 274 7.45 -27.86 16.18
N VAL A 275 6.98 -26.80 15.52
CA VAL A 275 7.79 -25.71 14.99
C VAL A 275 7.32 -24.41 15.63
N LEU A 276 8.26 -23.63 16.17
CA LEU A 276 8.00 -22.24 16.54
C LEU A 276 8.19 -21.36 15.30
N GLU A 277 7.14 -20.63 14.94
CA GLU A 277 7.22 -19.60 13.90
C GLU A 277 7.56 -18.25 14.54
N VAL A 278 8.71 -17.69 14.17
CA VAL A 278 9.12 -16.33 14.55
C VAL A 278 8.98 -15.44 13.32
N SER A 279 8.13 -14.41 13.40
CA SER A 279 7.89 -13.46 12.32
C SER A 279 8.89 -12.29 12.41
N ILE A 280 9.61 -12.01 11.33
CA ILE A 280 10.46 -10.85 11.16
C ILE A 280 9.77 -9.93 10.15
N THR A 281 9.35 -8.76 10.62
CA THR A 281 8.57 -7.81 9.84
C THR A 281 8.98 -6.38 10.19
N LEU A 282 8.28 -5.40 9.65
CA LEU A 282 8.44 -4.00 10.04
C LEU A 282 7.46 -3.65 11.16
N GLU A 283 7.89 -2.76 12.06
CA GLU A 283 7.13 -2.34 13.24
C GLU A 283 5.75 -1.79 12.88
N GLN A 284 5.64 -1.02 11.79
CA GLN A 284 4.36 -0.51 11.29
C GLN A 284 3.35 -1.60 10.89
N TYR A 285 3.82 -2.81 10.57
CA TYR A 285 2.95 -3.94 10.25
C TYR A 285 2.66 -4.76 11.51
N ALA A 286 3.66 -4.95 12.37
CA ALA A 286 3.50 -5.65 13.64
C ALA A 286 2.51 -4.95 14.57
N MET A 287 2.52 -3.60 14.62
CA MET A 287 1.64 -2.83 15.52
C MET A 287 0.14 -3.02 15.25
N TRP A 288 -0.23 -3.54 14.08
CA TRP A 288 -1.63 -3.85 13.74
C TRP A 288 -2.04 -5.28 14.11
N GLN A 289 -1.09 -6.13 14.50
CA GLN A 289 -1.34 -7.50 14.93
C GLN A 289 -1.77 -7.53 16.40
N ARG A 290 -2.60 -8.51 16.76
CA ARG A 290 -3.07 -8.73 18.13
C ARG A 290 -2.55 -10.07 18.63
N GLY A 291 -2.28 -10.17 19.93
CA GLY A 291 -1.83 -11.42 20.55
C GLY A 291 -0.44 -11.81 20.08
N ILE A 292 0.45 -10.82 19.92
CA ILE A 292 1.86 -11.01 19.59
C ILE A 292 2.74 -10.56 20.74
N THR A 293 3.89 -11.21 20.89
CA THR A 293 4.96 -10.84 21.82
C THR A 293 6.18 -10.40 21.01
N TYR A 294 6.72 -9.23 21.33
CA TYR A 294 7.94 -8.69 20.72
C TYR A 294 9.19 -9.30 21.35
N LEU A 295 10.18 -9.62 20.53
CA LEU A 295 11.47 -10.19 20.93
C LEU A 295 12.60 -9.27 20.50
N LEU A 296 13.68 -9.23 21.29
CA LEU A 296 14.96 -8.58 20.94
C LEU A 296 14.86 -7.10 20.49
N GLN A 297 13.81 -6.36 20.88
CA GLN A 297 13.64 -4.98 20.43
C GLN A 297 14.73 -4.04 20.94
N ASP A 298 15.29 -4.31 22.12
CA ASP A 298 16.41 -3.52 22.64
C ASP A 298 17.69 -3.73 21.82
N PHE A 299 17.89 -4.93 21.25
CA PHE A 299 18.95 -5.20 20.28
C PHE A 299 18.67 -4.45 18.97
N ILE A 300 17.45 -4.58 18.41
CA ILE A 300 17.10 -3.94 17.13
C ILE A 300 17.25 -2.42 17.18
N LYS A 301 16.88 -1.77 18.29
CA LYS A 301 17.05 -0.32 18.51
C LYS A 301 18.51 0.15 18.44
N GLN A 302 19.48 -0.74 18.60
CA GLN A 302 20.91 -0.44 18.49
C GLN A 302 21.45 -0.65 17.06
N THR A 303 20.62 -1.11 16.14
CA THR A 303 20.99 -1.34 14.74
C THR A 303 20.56 -0.17 13.84
N PRO A 304 21.08 -0.06 12.60
CA PRO A 304 20.58 0.89 11.60
C PRO A 304 19.11 0.65 11.20
N PHE A 305 18.55 -0.54 11.47
CA PHE A 305 17.20 -0.95 11.08
C PHE A 305 16.26 -0.97 12.29
N THR A 306 16.15 0.18 12.96
CA THR A 306 15.42 0.32 14.24
C THR A 306 13.93 -0.01 14.15
N ASN A 307 13.36 -0.03 12.95
CA ASN A 307 11.95 -0.31 12.68
C ASN A 307 11.66 -1.77 12.35
N ILE A 308 12.59 -2.70 12.58
CA ILE A 308 12.31 -4.14 12.49
C ILE A 308 11.56 -4.59 13.75
N ALA A 309 10.58 -5.47 13.56
CA ALA A 309 9.87 -6.14 14.63
C ALA A 309 10.06 -7.65 14.50
N ILE A 310 10.49 -8.27 15.60
CA ILE A 310 10.61 -9.71 15.72
C ILE A 310 9.51 -10.18 16.68
N THR A 311 8.59 -11.00 16.18
CA THR A 311 7.36 -11.32 16.90
C THR A 311 7.06 -12.82 16.89
N ILE A 312 6.40 -13.27 17.94
CA ILE A 312 5.77 -14.60 18.02
C ILE A 312 4.33 -14.45 18.51
N PRO A 313 3.45 -15.45 18.29
CA PRO A 313 2.17 -15.51 18.97
C PRO A 313 2.35 -15.52 20.50
N SER A 314 1.58 -14.71 21.23
CA SER A 314 1.74 -14.58 22.68
C SER A 314 1.47 -15.87 23.45
N ASP A 315 0.58 -16.73 22.93
CA ASP A 315 0.29 -18.05 23.49
C ASP A 315 1.42 -19.07 23.27
N LYS A 316 2.48 -18.69 22.55
CA LYS A 316 3.69 -19.50 22.33
C LYS A 316 4.90 -18.96 23.09
N ALA A 317 4.74 -17.90 23.89
CA ALA A 317 5.86 -17.28 24.61
C ALA A 317 6.55 -18.23 25.60
N GLU A 318 5.82 -19.18 26.18
CA GLU A 318 6.37 -20.20 27.09
C GLU A 318 7.35 -21.18 26.41
N LEU A 319 7.35 -21.25 25.08
CA LEU A 319 8.24 -22.11 24.30
C LEU A 319 9.65 -21.48 24.12
N LEU A 320 9.83 -20.22 24.53
CA LEU A 320 11.12 -19.53 24.43
C LEU A 320 12.04 -19.91 25.59
N SER A 321 12.97 -20.82 25.35
CA SER A 321 14.09 -21.06 26.26
C SER A 321 15.17 -19.98 26.12
N GLN A 322 15.97 -19.78 27.18
CA GLN A 322 17.11 -18.86 27.13
C GLN A 322 18.10 -19.22 26.01
N ALA A 323 18.35 -20.52 25.79
CA ALA A 323 19.21 -21.01 24.72
C ALA A 323 18.65 -20.67 23.33
N LEU A 324 17.33 -20.78 23.14
CA LEU A 324 16.68 -20.40 21.88
C LEU A 324 16.77 -18.90 21.63
N LEU A 325 16.56 -18.08 22.66
CA LEU A 325 16.70 -16.62 22.56
C LEU A 325 18.13 -16.21 22.17
N GLN A 326 19.15 -16.83 22.76
CA GLN A 326 20.55 -16.60 22.39
C GLN A 326 20.85 -16.99 20.94
N ARG A 327 20.31 -18.12 20.46
CA ARG A 327 20.46 -18.52 19.05
C ARG A 327 19.78 -17.53 18.11
N LEU A 328 18.57 -17.06 18.45
CA LEU A 328 17.86 -16.06 17.66
C LEU A 328 18.63 -14.74 17.63
N GLU A 329 19.15 -14.28 18.77
CA GLU A 329 19.98 -13.07 18.85
C GLU A 329 21.23 -13.17 17.97
N SER A 330 21.95 -14.28 18.05
CA SER A 330 23.14 -14.53 17.20
C SER A 330 22.80 -14.55 15.71
N PHE A 331 21.69 -15.20 15.33
CA PHE A 331 21.19 -15.17 13.95
C PHE A 331 20.86 -13.74 13.51
N MET A 332 20.16 -12.97 14.34
CA MET A 332 19.76 -11.61 14.00
C MET A 332 20.96 -10.67 13.83
N GLN A 333 22.04 -10.87 14.58
CA GLN A 333 23.28 -10.13 14.39
C GLN A 333 23.86 -10.34 12.99
N GLY A 334 24.01 -11.60 12.55
CA GLY A 334 24.50 -11.91 11.20
C GLY A 334 23.53 -11.46 10.10
N PHE A 335 22.23 -11.60 10.33
CA PHE A 335 21.21 -11.14 9.39
C PHE A 335 21.26 -9.62 9.19
N VAL A 336 21.41 -8.82 10.24
CA VAL A 336 21.49 -7.35 10.16
C VAL A 336 22.69 -6.92 9.31
N GLU A 337 23.84 -7.57 9.46
CA GLU A 337 25.03 -7.30 8.63
C GLU A 337 24.80 -7.66 7.15
N ALA A 338 24.16 -8.80 6.87
CA ALA A 338 23.80 -9.18 5.50
C ALA A 338 22.76 -8.22 4.89
N LEU A 339 21.77 -7.78 5.68
CA LEU A 339 20.76 -6.83 5.25
C LEU A 339 21.39 -5.47 4.91
N GLN A 340 22.34 -5.00 5.72
CA GLN A 340 23.10 -3.79 5.46
C GLN A 340 23.82 -3.85 4.10
N ARG A 341 24.56 -4.92 3.85
CA ARG A 341 25.22 -5.16 2.55
C ARG A 341 24.21 -5.16 1.39
N ARG A 342 23.03 -5.75 1.58
CA ARG A 342 21.97 -5.77 0.55
C ARG A 342 21.39 -4.38 0.30
N VAL A 343 21.13 -3.59 1.33
CA VAL A 343 20.61 -2.23 1.21
C VAL A 343 21.59 -1.33 0.48
N GLU A 344 22.89 -1.45 0.79
CA GLU A 344 23.97 -0.74 0.07
C GLU A 344 23.98 -1.11 -1.42
N TYR A 345 23.91 -2.42 -1.73
CA TYR A 345 23.81 -2.90 -3.10
C TYR A 345 22.59 -2.30 -3.83
N ILE A 346 21.39 -2.39 -3.24
CA ILE A 346 20.16 -1.87 -3.84
C ILE A 346 20.30 -0.37 -4.11
N ASN A 347 20.81 0.40 -3.14
CA ASN A 347 20.98 1.84 -3.29
C ASN A 347 21.97 2.21 -4.41
N ALA A 348 23.05 1.45 -4.58
CA ALA A 348 24.03 1.69 -5.62
C ALA A 348 23.51 1.42 -7.04
N HIS A 349 22.47 0.59 -7.19
CA HIS A 349 21.95 0.16 -8.50
C HIS A 349 20.61 0.80 -8.88
N LYS A 350 20.05 1.68 -8.04
CA LYS A 350 18.78 2.34 -8.36
C LYS A 350 18.87 3.23 -9.58
N ILE A 351 17.83 3.19 -10.40
CA ILE A 351 17.59 4.17 -11.44
C ILE A 351 17.22 5.52 -10.81
N THR A 352 17.80 6.59 -11.36
CA THR A 352 17.52 7.99 -11.01
C THR A 352 16.53 8.63 -11.97
N GLU A 353 15.90 9.76 -11.61
CA GLU A 353 15.07 10.53 -12.54
C GLU A 353 15.85 10.98 -13.79
N VAL A 354 17.15 11.31 -13.63
CA VAL A 354 18.01 11.71 -14.75
C VAL A 354 18.11 10.59 -15.79
N GLN A 355 18.34 9.35 -15.36
CA GLN A 355 18.39 8.20 -16.28
C GLN A 355 17.04 7.93 -16.97
N VAL A 356 15.91 8.20 -16.30
CA VAL A 356 14.58 8.11 -16.93
C VAL A 356 14.45 9.17 -18.02
N LEU A 357 14.85 10.41 -17.75
CA LEU A 357 14.81 11.52 -18.72
C LEU A 357 15.76 11.27 -19.91
N ASP A 358 16.95 10.73 -19.66
CA ASP A 358 17.92 10.37 -20.70
C ASP A 358 17.34 9.29 -21.63
N PHE A 359 16.73 8.24 -21.05
CA PHE A 359 16.04 7.22 -21.83
C PHE A 359 14.93 7.83 -22.72
N LEU A 360 14.08 8.70 -22.17
CA LEU A 360 13.01 9.35 -22.92
C LEU A 360 13.54 10.27 -24.03
N ARG A 361 14.71 10.88 -23.83
CA ARG A 361 15.38 11.70 -24.87
C ARG A 361 15.78 10.86 -26.08
N GLU A 362 16.29 9.66 -25.82
CA GLU A 362 16.73 8.71 -26.85
C GLU A 362 15.55 7.99 -27.52
N HIS A 363 14.45 7.78 -26.78
CA HIS A 363 13.27 7.03 -27.24
C HIS A 363 12.07 7.98 -27.44
N LYS A 364 12.15 8.82 -28.47
CA LYS A 364 11.16 9.88 -28.74
C LYS A 364 9.72 9.38 -28.93
N ASP A 365 9.54 8.16 -29.42
CA ASP A 365 8.21 7.54 -29.55
C ASP A 365 7.59 7.24 -28.17
N VAL A 366 8.38 6.74 -27.22
CA VAL A 366 7.95 6.50 -25.84
C VAL A 366 7.67 7.83 -25.13
N ALA A 367 8.51 8.85 -25.33
CA ALA A 367 8.29 10.18 -24.78
C ALA A 367 6.95 10.78 -25.25
N LYS A 368 6.63 10.70 -26.54
CA LYS A 368 5.35 11.19 -27.09
C LYS A 368 4.14 10.46 -26.51
N LYS A 369 4.24 9.14 -26.30
CA LYS A 369 3.18 8.37 -25.64
C LYS A 369 2.98 8.83 -24.19
N LEU A 370 4.08 9.05 -23.47
CA LEU A 370 4.02 9.54 -22.09
C LEU A 370 3.41 10.94 -22.03
N GLU A 371 3.85 11.87 -22.89
CA GLU A 371 3.30 13.22 -22.99
C GLU A 371 1.78 13.20 -23.18
N ALA A 372 1.29 12.47 -24.19
CA ALA A 372 -0.14 12.36 -24.46
C ALA A 372 -0.93 11.77 -23.27
N LYS A 373 -0.35 10.79 -22.56
CA LYS A 373 -0.97 10.20 -21.36
C LYS A 373 -1.01 11.20 -20.22
N LEU A 374 0.07 11.95 -19.99
CA LEU A 374 0.16 12.93 -18.91
C LEU A 374 -0.70 14.17 -19.16
N ASP A 375 -0.82 14.64 -20.40
CA ASP A 375 -1.73 15.74 -20.77
C ASP A 375 -3.17 15.43 -20.34
N ARG A 376 -3.60 14.18 -20.54
CA ARG A 376 -4.91 13.73 -20.08
C ARG A 376 -4.97 13.56 -18.56
N GLU A 377 -4.01 12.83 -17.99
CA GLU A 377 -4.13 12.33 -16.62
C GLU A 377 -3.77 13.35 -15.54
N LEU A 378 -3.06 14.42 -15.94
CA LEU A 378 -2.75 15.56 -15.08
C LEU A 378 -3.73 16.73 -15.25
N ALA A 379 -4.63 16.70 -16.24
CA ALA A 379 -5.51 17.83 -16.57
C ALA A 379 -6.21 18.43 -15.35
N HIS A 380 -6.88 17.60 -14.55
CA HIS A 380 -7.63 18.09 -13.38
C HIS A 380 -6.71 18.66 -12.28
N VAL A 381 -5.52 18.10 -12.04
CA VAL A 381 -4.60 18.65 -11.03
C VAL A 381 -3.97 19.95 -11.53
N VAL A 382 -3.64 20.07 -12.82
CA VAL A 382 -3.13 21.31 -13.43
C VAL A 382 -4.16 22.44 -13.26
N SER A 383 -5.43 22.19 -13.56
CA SER A 383 -6.47 23.23 -13.47
C SER A 383 -6.82 23.65 -12.03
N ASN A 384 -6.59 22.80 -11.03
CA ASN A 384 -7.02 23.06 -9.66
C ASN A 384 -5.87 23.35 -8.69
N ARG A 385 -4.66 22.86 -8.98
CA ARG A 385 -3.46 22.90 -8.13
C ARG A 385 -2.19 22.97 -8.98
N ALA A 386 -2.14 23.97 -9.87
CA ALA A 386 -0.95 24.26 -10.68
C ALA A 386 0.31 24.46 -9.83
N ASP A 387 0.17 24.95 -8.59
CA ASP A 387 1.25 25.09 -7.62
C ASP A 387 1.97 23.76 -7.33
N ILE A 388 1.24 22.65 -7.23
CA ILE A 388 1.84 21.31 -7.05
C ILE A 388 2.61 20.92 -8.31
N VAL A 389 1.99 21.04 -9.48
CA VAL A 389 2.57 20.59 -10.75
C VAL A 389 3.81 21.40 -11.11
N ASN A 390 3.81 22.71 -10.83
CA ASN A 390 4.95 23.58 -11.04
C ASN A 390 6.13 23.24 -10.11
N GLY A 391 5.87 22.60 -8.96
CA GLY A 391 6.90 22.10 -8.05
C GLY A 391 7.57 20.80 -8.50
N TRP A 392 7.05 20.12 -9.53
CA TRP A 392 7.59 18.86 -10.05
C TRP A 392 8.78 19.10 -10.98
N GLY A 393 9.98 19.18 -10.41
CA GLY A 393 11.20 19.54 -11.14
C GLY A 393 11.56 18.59 -12.28
N SER A 394 11.40 17.27 -12.10
CA SER A 394 11.71 16.31 -13.16
C SER A 394 10.66 16.34 -14.26
N TYR A 395 9.40 16.58 -13.92
CA TYR A 395 8.36 16.82 -14.91
C TYR A 395 8.58 18.10 -15.72
N GLN A 396 9.09 19.19 -15.12
CA GLN A 396 9.43 20.40 -15.89
C GLN A 396 10.51 20.11 -16.93
N GLN A 397 11.56 19.36 -16.57
CA GLN A 397 12.60 18.94 -17.51
C GLN A 397 12.06 18.04 -18.63
N PHE A 398 11.11 17.15 -18.31
CA PHE A 398 10.43 16.33 -19.32
C PHE A 398 9.63 17.17 -20.32
N LYS A 399 8.91 18.20 -19.86
CA LYS A 399 8.19 19.12 -20.75
C LYS A 399 9.14 19.87 -21.68
N GLU A 400 10.28 20.35 -21.18
CA GLU A 400 11.31 20.99 -22.01
C GLU A 400 11.84 20.03 -23.08
N LEU A 401 12.04 18.76 -22.72
CA LEU A 401 12.48 17.71 -23.64
C LEU A 401 11.46 17.45 -24.75
N CYS A 402 10.16 17.53 -24.48
CA CYS A 402 9.12 17.30 -25.51
C CYS A 402 9.01 18.46 -26.53
N LEU A 403 9.59 19.62 -26.22
CA LEU A 403 9.67 20.76 -27.13
C LEU A 403 10.84 20.67 -28.14
N LEU A 404 11.73 19.66 -28.01
CA LEU A 404 12.95 19.44 -28.82
C LEU A 404 12.82 18.30 -29.85
#